data_AF-A0A7J8NQZ2-F1
#
_entry.id   AF-A0A7J8NQZ2-F1
#
_cell.length_a   1.000
_cell.length_b   1.000
_cell.length_c   1.000
_cell.angle_alpha   90.00
_cell.angle_beta   90.00
_cell.angle_gamma   90.00
#
_symmetry.space_group_name_H-M   'P 1'
#
loop_
_entity.id
_entity.type
_entity.pdbx_description
1 polymer ?
#
loop_
_entity_poly.entity_id
_entity_poly.type
_entity_poly.pdbx_seq_one_letter_code
_entity_poly.pdbx_strand_id
1 'polypeptide(L)'
;MIRGADGRFKAVSWRDALAVVAEVALHVKPEEIVGIAGQLSDAESMMALKDLLNRMGSNNVWCEGTGTNPSADLRYRYLMNSSIAGLEKADVFLLIGTQPRYEAAMINARIRKTVRASNAKVGYIGPPADFNYDYQHLGVGPKTLLEIAEGRHSFCSAIFNAKNPAIIVGSGLFEREDKEAIFYAAETIAKNGNVIRPDWNGFNVLLLSGAQAAALDLGLVPESSNSIESAKFLYLMGADDVNLDKVPADAFVVYQGHHGDRSVYRANVILPSAAYSEKEGTYENTEGRTQQTLPAVPTVGDARDDWKIIRALSEVSRICLPYDTLGSLRSRMRTVAPNLLHVDEIEPATFGPSLSIDCTQEINLTPFKAAIENFYMTNSVTRASKIMAQCSAMLLKE
;
A
#
# COMPACT_ATOMS: atom_id res chain seq x y z
N MET A 1 -25.29 5.33 6.62
CA MET A 1 -26.12 6.41 6.03
C MET A 1 -26.40 6.08 4.57
N ILE A 2 -27.58 6.42 4.04
CA ILE A 2 -27.92 6.23 2.61
C ILE A 2 -28.23 7.60 2.00
N ARG A 3 -27.86 7.80 0.74
CA ARG A 3 -28.20 9.00 -0.03
C ARG A 3 -29.68 8.97 -0.43
N GLY A 4 -30.43 9.98 -0.01
CA GLY A 4 -31.83 10.17 -0.38
C GLY A 4 -32.00 10.72 -1.79
N ALA A 5 -33.25 10.79 -2.26
CA ALA A 5 -33.60 11.37 -3.56
C ALA A 5 -33.25 12.86 -3.69
N ASP A 6 -33.11 13.56 -2.56
CA ASP A 6 -32.64 14.94 -2.46
C ASP A 6 -31.11 15.08 -2.55
N GLY A 7 -30.40 13.96 -2.72
CA GLY A 7 -28.95 13.90 -2.79
C GLY A 7 -28.24 14.00 -1.44
N ARG A 8 -28.97 14.14 -0.32
CA ARG A 8 -28.39 14.25 1.04
C ARG A 8 -28.35 12.90 1.75
N PHE A 9 -27.44 12.76 2.70
CA PHE A 9 -27.35 11.55 3.51
C PHE A 9 -28.41 11.53 4.62
N LYS A 10 -29.09 10.39 4.74
CA LYS A 10 -29.99 10.08 5.84
C LYS A 10 -29.39 8.94 6.67
N ALA A 11 -29.36 9.11 7.99
CA ALA A 11 -29.06 8.03 8.92
C ALA A 11 -30.20 7.00 8.90
N VAL A 12 -29.83 5.72 8.77
CA VAL A 12 -30.74 4.58 8.71
C VAL A 12 -30.16 3.45 9.55
N SER A 13 -30.94 2.41 9.80
CA SER A 13 -30.44 1.23 10.53
C SER A 13 -29.41 0.45 9.70
N TRP A 14 -28.56 -0.33 10.36
CA TRP A 14 -27.65 -1.27 9.69
C TRP A 14 -28.39 -2.24 8.76
N ARG A 15 -29.57 -2.71 9.16
CA ARG A 15 -30.40 -3.59 8.34
C ARG A 15 -30.73 -2.96 7.00
N ASP A 16 -31.21 -1.72 7.02
CA ASP A 16 -31.64 -1.02 5.79
C ASP A 16 -30.44 -0.70 4.90
N ALA A 17 -29.33 -0.26 5.50
CA ALA A 17 -28.09 0.03 4.78
C ALA A 17 -27.52 -1.22 4.09
N LEU A 18 -27.41 -2.33 4.80
CA LEU A 18 -26.90 -3.59 4.24
C LEU A 18 -27.85 -4.18 3.20
N ALA A 19 -29.16 -4.06 3.39
CA ALA A 19 -30.16 -4.54 2.43
C ALA A 19 -30.02 -3.83 1.09
N VAL A 20 -29.90 -2.49 1.10
CA VAL A 20 -29.73 -1.71 -0.14
C VAL A 20 -28.42 -2.05 -0.84
N VAL A 21 -27.32 -2.18 -0.09
CA VAL A 21 -26.02 -2.55 -0.68
C VAL A 21 -26.08 -3.94 -1.30
N ALA A 22 -26.63 -4.92 -0.59
CA ALA A 22 -26.78 -6.29 -1.07
C ALA A 22 -27.69 -6.37 -2.31
N GLU A 23 -28.80 -5.64 -2.31
CA GLU A 23 -29.73 -5.60 -3.44
C GLU A 23 -29.02 -5.09 -4.70
N VAL A 24 -28.28 -3.98 -4.61
CA VAL A 24 -27.56 -3.44 -5.78
C VAL A 24 -26.44 -4.40 -6.22
N ALA A 25 -25.64 -4.91 -5.28
CA ALA A 25 -24.52 -5.80 -5.60
C ALA A 25 -24.97 -7.06 -6.37
N LEU A 26 -26.14 -7.60 -6.06
CA LEU A 26 -26.69 -8.80 -6.72
C LEU A 26 -27.23 -8.56 -8.14
N HIS A 27 -27.49 -7.31 -8.53
CA HIS A 27 -28.00 -6.95 -9.86
C HIS A 27 -26.91 -6.44 -10.82
N VAL A 28 -25.68 -6.31 -10.35
CA VAL A 28 -24.52 -5.86 -11.14
C VAL A 28 -23.76 -7.08 -11.68
N LYS A 29 -23.20 -6.94 -12.88
CA LYS A 29 -22.40 -8.03 -13.45
C LYS A 29 -21.09 -8.22 -12.67
N PRO A 30 -20.59 -9.45 -12.50
CA PRO A 30 -19.38 -9.70 -11.73
C PRO A 30 -18.17 -8.85 -12.15
N GLU A 31 -17.95 -8.66 -13.45
CA GLU A 31 -16.85 -7.86 -13.99
C GLU A 31 -16.94 -6.36 -13.68
N GLU A 32 -18.13 -5.86 -13.33
CA GLU A 32 -18.41 -4.45 -12.99
C GLU A 32 -18.37 -4.18 -11.48
N ILE A 33 -18.09 -5.21 -10.67
CA ILE A 33 -17.93 -5.13 -9.21
C ILE A 33 -16.46 -4.88 -8.90
N VAL A 34 -16.17 -3.83 -8.14
CA VAL A 34 -14.81 -3.42 -7.79
C VAL A 34 -14.71 -3.18 -6.29
N GLY A 35 -13.63 -3.66 -5.66
CA GLY A 35 -13.29 -3.39 -4.26
C GLY A 35 -11.94 -2.72 -4.11
N ILE A 36 -11.88 -1.62 -3.38
CA ILE A 36 -10.63 -0.92 -3.09
C ILE A 36 -10.47 -0.83 -1.58
N ALA A 37 -9.44 -1.51 -1.06
CA ALA A 37 -9.01 -1.41 0.32
C ALA A 37 -8.15 -0.16 0.51
N GLY A 38 -8.47 0.62 1.53
CA GLY A 38 -7.76 1.83 1.89
C GLY A 38 -6.47 1.54 2.66
N GLN A 39 -5.62 2.56 2.72
CA GLN A 39 -4.29 2.52 3.33
C GLN A 39 -4.22 2.07 4.81
N LEU A 40 -5.34 2.12 5.53
CA LEU A 40 -5.45 1.80 6.96
C LEU A 40 -6.18 0.48 7.24
N SER A 41 -6.51 -0.28 6.19
CA SER A 41 -7.21 -1.56 6.30
C SER A 41 -6.33 -2.63 6.92
N ASP A 42 -6.89 -3.39 7.85
CA ASP A 42 -6.28 -4.57 8.45
C ASP A 42 -6.39 -5.79 7.51
N ALA A 43 -5.49 -6.76 7.70
CA ALA A 43 -5.42 -7.95 6.85
C ALA A 43 -6.71 -8.78 6.91
N GLU A 44 -7.35 -8.85 8.07
CA GLU A 44 -8.63 -9.53 8.26
C GLU A 44 -9.73 -8.97 7.36
N SER A 45 -9.90 -7.65 7.34
CA SER A 45 -10.93 -7.00 6.52
C SER A 45 -10.61 -7.06 5.03
N MET A 46 -9.33 -6.96 4.65
CA MET A 46 -8.89 -7.17 3.26
C MET A 46 -9.16 -8.60 2.79
N MET A 47 -8.89 -9.60 3.62
CA MET A 47 -9.23 -11.00 3.33
C MET A 47 -10.75 -11.19 3.20
N ALA A 48 -11.53 -10.55 4.08
CA ALA A 48 -12.99 -10.61 4.02
C ALA A 48 -13.55 -9.99 2.74
N LEU A 49 -13.04 -8.82 2.35
CA LEU A 49 -13.43 -8.13 1.12
C LEU A 49 -13.09 -8.98 -0.10
N LYS A 50 -11.86 -9.53 -0.14
CA LYS A 50 -11.41 -10.40 -1.22
C LYS A 50 -12.31 -11.64 -1.35
N ASP A 51 -12.57 -12.36 -0.26
CA ASP A 51 -13.42 -13.55 -0.32
C ASP A 51 -14.88 -13.21 -0.73
N LEU A 52 -15.42 -12.06 -0.29
CA LEU A 52 -16.77 -11.63 -0.69
C LEU A 52 -16.85 -11.39 -2.20
N LEU A 53 -15.94 -10.57 -2.74
CA LEU A 53 -15.96 -10.21 -4.15
C LEU A 53 -15.64 -11.41 -5.05
N ASN A 54 -14.69 -12.25 -4.66
CA ASN A 54 -14.40 -13.49 -5.39
C ASN A 54 -15.63 -14.40 -5.46
N ARG A 55 -16.43 -14.50 -4.39
CA ARG A 55 -17.68 -15.29 -4.40
C ARG A 55 -18.81 -14.61 -5.18
N MET A 56 -18.77 -13.29 -5.35
CA MET A 56 -19.61 -12.55 -6.30
C MET A 56 -19.14 -12.72 -7.76
N GLY A 57 -17.99 -13.37 -7.99
CA GLY A 57 -17.42 -13.61 -9.31
C GLY A 57 -16.49 -12.50 -9.81
N SER A 58 -16.11 -11.56 -8.94
CA SER A 58 -15.16 -10.48 -9.27
C SER A 58 -13.80 -10.72 -8.64
N ASN A 59 -12.73 -10.55 -9.43
CA ASN A 59 -11.35 -10.51 -8.94
C ASN A 59 -10.80 -9.08 -8.86
N ASN A 60 -11.64 -8.05 -9.06
CA ASN A 60 -11.21 -6.66 -9.09
C ASN A 60 -11.12 -6.09 -7.67
N VAL A 61 -10.18 -6.62 -6.89
CA VAL A 61 -9.89 -6.18 -5.52
C VAL A 61 -8.42 -5.81 -5.35
N TRP A 62 -8.14 -4.61 -4.88
CA TRP A 62 -6.77 -4.15 -4.64
C TRP A 62 -6.70 -3.15 -3.47
N CYS A 63 -5.47 -2.73 -3.12
CA CYS A 63 -5.21 -1.74 -2.08
C CYS A 63 -4.73 -0.42 -2.67
N GLU A 64 -5.07 0.69 -2.02
CA GLU A 64 -4.58 2.01 -2.41
C GLU A 64 -3.05 2.10 -2.43
N GLY A 65 -2.52 2.72 -3.49
CA GLY A 65 -1.08 2.92 -3.69
C GLY A 65 -0.30 1.67 -4.14
N THR A 66 -0.97 0.56 -4.50
CA THR A 66 -0.28 -0.59 -5.15
C THR A 66 -0.20 -0.44 -6.68
N GLY A 67 -0.81 0.61 -7.25
CA GLY A 67 -0.84 0.88 -8.68
C GLY A 67 -1.61 -0.15 -9.51
N THR A 68 -1.55 -0.05 -10.84
CA THR A 68 -2.25 -0.96 -11.74
C THR A 68 -1.46 -2.25 -11.95
N ASN A 69 -1.99 -3.41 -11.55
CA ASN A 69 -1.37 -4.74 -11.69
C ASN A 69 0.00 -4.90 -10.98
N PRO A 70 0.10 -4.75 -9.64
CA PRO A 70 1.35 -4.99 -8.90
C PRO A 70 1.83 -6.44 -9.01
N SER A 71 3.15 -6.62 -9.11
CA SER A 71 3.78 -7.94 -9.00
C SER A 71 3.83 -8.38 -7.53
N ALA A 72 2.82 -9.15 -7.12
CA ALA A 72 2.68 -9.65 -5.75
C ALA A 72 3.14 -11.11 -5.56
N ASP A 73 3.59 -11.79 -6.62
CA ASP A 73 3.93 -13.22 -6.56
C ASP A 73 5.15 -13.51 -5.67
N LEU A 74 6.14 -12.61 -5.66
CA LEU A 74 7.39 -12.78 -4.94
C LEU A 74 7.57 -11.65 -3.93
N ARG A 75 7.51 -12.00 -2.63
CA ARG A 75 7.54 -11.06 -1.50
C ARG A 75 8.71 -10.07 -1.53
N TYR A 76 9.87 -10.46 -2.08
CA TYR A 76 11.04 -9.58 -2.12
C TYR A 76 10.80 -8.31 -2.96
N ARG A 77 9.84 -8.31 -3.90
CA ARG A 77 9.51 -7.18 -4.78
C ARG A 77 8.67 -6.10 -4.11
N TYR A 78 8.27 -6.28 -2.86
CA TYR A 78 7.53 -5.26 -2.11
C TYR A 78 7.91 -5.18 -0.62
N LEU A 79 8.94 -5.91 -0.20
CA LEU A 79 9.47 -5.86 1.16
C LEU A 79 10.86 -5.22 1.25
N MET A 80 11.20 -4.81 2.45
CA MET A 80 12.50 -4.35 2.90
C MET A 80 13.29 -5.55 3.42
N ASN A 81 13.82 -6.33 2.47
CA ASN A 81 14.49 -7.61 2.73
C ASN A 81 15.72 -7.54 3.64
N SER A 82 16.39 -6.38 3.73
CA SER A 82 17.51 -6.20 4.65
C SER A 82 17.07 -6.04 6.10
N SER A 83 15.77 -5.96 6.39
CA SER A 83 15.16 -5.46 7.63
C SER A 83 15.52 -4.01 7.96
N ILE A 84 14.72 -3.36 8.80
CA ILE A 84 14.98 -2.01 9.30
C ILE A 84 16.27 -2.02 10.12
N ALA A 85 16.47 -3.01 10.98
CA ALA A 85 17.67 -3.13 11.80
C ALA A 85 18.93 -3.41 10.95
N GLY A 86 18.80 -4.20 9.88
CA GLY A 86 19.93 -4.53 9.01
C GLY A 86 20.45 -3.36 8.17
N LEU A 87 19.67 -2.30 7.98
CA LEU A 87 20.15 -1.04 7.39
C LEU A 87 21.32 -0.43 8.18
N GLU A 88 21.53 -0.79 9.45
CA GLU A 88 22.71 -0.37 10.23
C GLU A 88 24.02 -1.01 9.75
N LYS A 89 23.94 -2.11 9.00
CA LYS A 89 25.12 -2.81 8.46
C LYS A 89 25.50 -2.30 7.07
N ALA A 90 24.67 -1.48 6.44
CA ALA A 90 24.89 -0.99 5.09
C ALA A 90 25.96 0.12 5.06
N ASP A 91 26.79 0.11 4.01
CA ASP A 91 27.87 1.07 3.77
C ASP A 91 27.61 1.97 2.56
N VAL A 92 26.73 1.56 1.66
CA VAL A 92 26.22 2.39 0.56
C VAL A 92 24.72 2.23 0.43
N PHE A 93 24.00 3.34 0.30
CA PHE A 93 22.58 3.39 -0.01
C PHE A 93 22.35 3.95 -1.40
N LEU A 94 21.46 3.33 -2.17
CA LEU A 94 20.91 3.91 -3.39
C LEU A 94 19.38 4.05 -3.21
N LEU A 95 18.91 5.29 -3.12
CA LEU A 95 17.49 5.62 -3.00
C LEU A 95 16.92 5.90 -4.39
N ILE A 96 15.92 5.12 -4.82
CA ILE A 96 15.31 5.21 -6.16
C ILE A 96 13.84 5.61 -6.02
N GLY A 97 13.52 6.83 -6.47
CA GLY A 97 12.16 7.38 -6.48
C GLY A 97 11.47 7.39 -5.12
N THR A 98 12.24 7.44 -4.04
CA THR A 98 11.75 7.43 -2.66
C THR A 98 12.30 8.62 -1.88
N GLN A 99 11.46 9.22 -1.05
CA GLN A 99 11.83 10.20 -0.04
C GLN A 99 11.57 9.65 1.37
N PRO A 100 12.45 8.78 1.90
CA PRO A 100 12.25 8.12 3.20
C PRO A 100 11.94 9.09 4.34
N ARG A 101 12.43 10.34 4.29
CA ARG A 101 12.17 11.35 5.31
C ARG A 101 10.68 11.59 5.55
N TYR A 102 9.88 11.57 4.49
CA TYR A 102 8.44 11.80 4.55
C TYR A 102 7.66 10.48 4.46
N GLU A 103 8.11 9.57 3.60
CA GLU A 103 7.42 8.31 3.32
C GLU A 103 7.49 7.33 4.50
N ALA A 104 8.64 7.23 5.16
CA ALA A 104 8.84 6.37 6.32
C ALA A 104 9.92 6.93 7.24
N ALA A 105 9.53 7.94 8.03
CA ALA A 105 10.45 8.73 8.85
C ALA A 105 11.38 7.88 9.76
N MET A 106 10.90 6.74 10.27
CA MET A 106 11.70 5.83 11.10
C MET A 106 12.81 5.11 10.30
N ILE A 107 12.57 4.81 9.03
CA ILE A 107 13.58 4.24 8.13
C ILE A 107 14.62 5.29 7.79
N ASN A 108 14.18 6.53 7.47
CA ASN A 108 15.11 7.65 7.30
C ASN A 108 15.96 7.91 8.54
N ALA A 109 15.37 7.86 9.74
CA ALA A 109 16.10 8.00 10.99
C ALA A 109 17.16 6.89 11.16
N ARG A 110 16.86 5.66 10.71
CA ARG A 110 17.82 4.56 10.71
C ARG A 110 18.95 4.79 9.71
N ILE A 111 18.64 5.22 8.48
CA ILE A 111 19.63 5.58 7.46
C ILE A 111 20.54 6.70 8.02
N ARG A 112 19.97 7.76 8.60
CA ARG A 112 20.74 8.84 9.24
C ARG A 112 21.67 8.31 10.32
N LYS A 113 21.18 7.40 11.17
CA LYS A 113 21.98 6.77 12.23
C LYS A 113 23.18 6.04 11.62
N THR A 114 22.95 5.23 10.57
CA THR A 114 24.01 4.50 9.85
C THR A 114 25.01 5.47 9.23
N VAL A 115 24.55 6.45 8.45
CA VAL A 115 25.42 7.45 7.80
C VAL A 115 26.32 8.15 8.84
N ARG A 116 25.76 8.56 9.98
CA ARG A 116 26.56 9.20 11.04
C ARG A 116 27.55 8.24 11.72
N ALA A 117 27.21 6.96 11.86
CA ALA A 117 28.02 5.99 12.58
C ALA A 117 29.15 5.38 11.73
N SER A 118 28.87 5.04 10.47
CA SER A 118 29.78 4.34 9.57
C SER A 118 30.29 5.19 8.41
N ASN A 119 29.85 6.45 8.29
CA ASN A 119 30.12 7.31 7.14
C ASN A 119 29.63 6.70 5.82
N ALA A 120 28.51 5.96 5.88
CA ALA A 120 27.90 5.34 4.71
C ALA A 120 27.53 6.38 3.64
N LYS A 121 27.76 6.04 2.37
CA LYS A 121 27.45 6.94 1.25
C LYS A 121 26.01 6.77 0.81
N VAL A 122 25.32 7.86 0.50
CA VAL A 122 23.94 7.82 0.00
C VAL A 122 23.88 8.43 -1.40
N GLY A 123 23.42 7.66 -2.38
CA GLY A 123 23.04 8.13 -3.71
C GLY A 123 21.53 8.24 -3.83
N TYR A 124 21.04 9.28 -4.50
CA TYR A 124 19.61 9.51 -4.66
C TYR A 124 19.24 9.77 -6.12
N ILE A 125 18.27 9.02 -6.64
CA ILE A 125 17.61 9.24 -7.92
C ILE A 125 16.16 9.59 -7.66
N GLY A 126 15.76 10.83 -7.89
CA GLY A 126 14.41 11.30 -7.62
C GLY A 126 14.27 12.81 -7.70
N PRO A 127 13.04 13.33 -7.49
CA PRO A 127 12.82 14.76 -7.46
C PRO A 127 13.68 15.42 -6.37
N PRO A 128 14.12 16.68 -6.53
CA PRO A 128 14.88 17.38 -5.49
C PRO A 128 14.18 17.29 -4.13
N ALA A 129 14.91 16.88 -3.10
CA ALA A 129 14.37 16.60 -1.77
C ALA A 129 15.37 17.04 -0.71
N ASP A 130 14.88 17.49 0.44
CA ASP A 130 15.72 17.83 1.58
C ASP A 130 15.95 16.61 2.49
N PHE A 131 17.17 16.10 2.52
CA PHE A 131 17.58 15.02 3.42
C PHE A 131 18.33 15.55 4.63
N ASN A 132 18.16 14.87 5.76
CA ASN A 132 18.77 15.28 7.03
C ASN A 132 20.15 14.62 7.26
N TYR A 133 20.85 14.30 6.18
CA TYR A 133 22.21 13.74 6.11
C TYR A 133 22.79 14.01 4.72
N ASP A 134 24.10 13.91 4.58
CA ASP A 134 24.76 14.11 3.29
C ASP A 134 24.36 13.03 2.28
N TYR A 135 24.01 13.46 1.08
CA TYR A 135 23.65 12.58 -0.02
C TYR A 135 24.16 13.16 -1.34
N GLN A 136 24.40 12.28 -2.32
CA GLN A 136 24.71 12.66 -3.69
C GLN A 136 23.42 12.54 -4.53
N HIS A 137 22.88 13.67 -4.97
CA HIS A 137 21.80 13.67 -5.96
C HIS A 137 22.37 13.25 -7.32
N LEU A 138 22.00 12.06 -7.78
CA LEU A 138 22.52 11.47 -9.01
C LEU A 138 21.71 11.90 -10.24
N GLY A 139 20.40 12.10 -10.06
CA GLY A 139 19.49 12.50 -11.13
C GLY A 139 18.02 12.47 -10.71
N VAL A 140 17.14 12.85 -11.62
CA VAL A 140 15.71 13.07 -11.32
C VAL A 140 14.79 11.95 -11.79
N GLY A 141 15.28 10.97 -12.54
CA GLY A 141 14.40 10.02 -13.19
C GLY A 141 15.09 8.81 -13.82
N PRO A 142 14.33 8.07 -14.65
CA PRO A 142 14.74 6.76 -15.16
C PRO A 142 16.01 6.76 -16.02
N LYS A 143 16.35 7.88 -16.69
CA LYS A 143 17.59 7.96 -17.48
C LYS A 143 18.84 7.66 -16.65
N THR A 144 18.96 8.27 -15.48
CA THR A 144 20.09 8.05 -14.56
C THR A 144 20.07 6.62 -14.01
N LEU A 145 18.87 6.06 -13.78
CA LEU A 145 18.72 4.67 -13.36
C LEU A 145 19.30 3.71 -14.40
N LEU A 146 19.02 3.92 -15.69
CA LEU A 146 19.61 3.14 -16.79
C LEU A 146 21.13 3.31 -16.87
N GLU A 147 21.63 4.54 -16.73
CA GLU A 147 23.08 4.80 -16.72
C GLU A 147 23.80 4.03 -15.60
N ILE A 148 23.16 3.84 -14.44
CA ILE A 148 23.69 3.02 -13.35
C ILE A 148 23.56 1.52 -13.65
N ALA A 149 22.42 1.08 -14.20
CA ALA A 149 22.18 -0.31 -14.59
C ALA A 149 23.19 -0.79 -15.63
N GLU A 150 23.53 0.06 -16.60
CA GLU A 150 24.53 -0.17 -17.64
C GLU A 150 25.99 0.03 -17.15
N GLY A 151 26.20 0.44 -15.90
CA GLY A 151 27.54 0.64 -15.33
C GLY A 151 28.28 1.89 -15.82
N ARG A 152 27.59 2.84 -16.49
CA ARG A 152 28.18 4.06 -17.06
C ARG A 152 28.28 5.22 -16.06
N HIS A 153 27.53 5.17 -14.97
CA HIS A 153 27.45 6.24 -13.99
C HIS A 153 28.60 6.19 -12.96
N SER A 154 29.05 7.34 -12.46
CA SER A 154 30.18 7.41 -11.51
C SER A 154 29.88 6.75 -10.15
N PHE A 155 28.61 6.68 -9.76
CA PHE A 155 28.17 6.03 -8.52
C PHE A 155 28.24 4.50 -8.56
N CYS A 156 28.36 3.87 -9.74
CA CYS A 156 28.48 2.41 -9.87
C CYS A 156 29.70 1.88 -9.10
N SER A 157 30.82 2.60 -9.12
CA SER A 157 32.01 2.20 -8.35
C SER A 157 31.78 2.21 -6.84
N ALA A 158 30.88 3.06 -6.34
CA ALA A 158 30.54 3.05 -4.92
C ALA A 158 29.75 1.78 -4.56
N ILE A 159 28.77 1.41 -5.40
CA ILE A 159 27.95 0.21 -5.21
C ILE A 159 28.79 -1.07 -5.34
N PHE A 160 29.64 -1.17 -6.37
CA PHE A 160 30.40 -2.39 -6.66
C PHE A 160 31.51 -2.68 -5.65
N ASN A 161 32.08 -1.63 -5.04
CA ASN A 161 33.10 -1.77 -4.00
C ASN A 161 32.52 -1.84 -2.58
N ALA A 162 31.20 -1.67 -2.43
CA ALA A 162 30.53 -1.74 -1.15
C ALA A 162 30.51 -3.18 -0.63
N LYS A 163 30.72 -3.35 0.67
CA LYS A 163 30.56 -4.63 1.35
C LYS A 163 29.08 -4.99 1.50
N ASN A 164 28.24 -4.04 1.92
CA ASN A 164 26.82 -4.23 2.20
C ASN A 164 25.99 -3.12 1.53
N PRO A 165 25.94 -3.07 0.18
CA PRO A 165 25.12 -2.08 -0.51
C PRO A 165 23.63 -2.32 -0.25
N ALA A 166 22.85 -1.26 -0.05
CA ALA A 166 21.40 -1.30 0.09
C ALA A 166 20.74 -0.44 -1.00
N ILE A 167 19.92 -1.05 -1.85
CA ILE A 167 19.08 -0.36 -2.82
C ILE A 167 17.66 -0.29 -2.24
N ILE A 168 17.10 0.90 -2.16
CA ILE A 168 15.74 1.14 -1.64
C ILE A 168 14.92 1.79 -2.75
N VAL A 169 13.91 1.07 -3.25
CA VAL A 169 12.96 1.53 -4.27
C VAL A 169 11.66 1.96 -3.61
N GLY A 170 11.15 3.14 -3.93
CA GLY A 170 9.87 3.62 -3.37
C GLY A 170 8.66 2.99 -4.04
N SER A 171 7.65 2.59 -3.26
CA SER A 171 6.38 2.07 -3.79
C SER A 171 5.52 3.12 -4.50
N GLY A 172 5.83 4.43 -4.34
CA GLY A 172 5.22 5.48 -5.18
C GLY A 172 5.48 5.29 -6.67
N LEU A 173 6.49 4.49 -7.04
CA LEU A 173 6.75 4.12 -8.43
C LEU A 173 5.76 3.07 -8.96
N PHE A 174 5.00 2.38 -8.10
CA PHE A 174 3.99 1.41 -8.52
C PHE A 174 2.87 2.03 -9.35
N GLU A 175 2.59 3.32 -9.19
CA GLU A 175 1.56 4.03 -9.95
C GLU A 175 1.98 4.35 -11.39
N ARG A 176 3.27 4.22 -11.71
CA ARG A 176 3.76 4.45 -13.06
C ARG A 176 3.42 3.27 -13.97
N GLU A 177 3.12 3.58 -15.23
CA GLU A 177 2.87 2.56 -16.25
C GLU A 177 4.12 1.70 -16.51
N ASP A 178 5.31 2.31 -16.49
CA ASP A 178 6.62 1.68 -16.77
C ASP A 178 7.29 1.04 -15.54
N LYS A 179 6.51 0.71 -14.51
CA LYS A 179 7.04 0.19 -13.23
C LYS A 179 7.84 -1.10 -13.38
N GLU A 180 7.44 -2.03 -14.25
CA GLU A 180 8.18 -3.29 -14.43
C GLU A 180 9.56 -3.03 -15.04
N ALA A 181 9.67 -2.07 -15.97
CA ALA A 181 10.96 -1.64 -16.52
C ALA A 181 11.86 -0.99 -15.44
N ILE A 182 11.28 -0.17 -14.55
CA ILE A 182 12.01 0.47 -13.45
C ILE A 182 12.52 -0.58 -12.44
N PHE A 183 11.66 -1.52 -12.04
CA PHE A 183 12.05 -2.60 -11.13
C PHE A 183 13.09 -3.53 -11.76
N TYR A 184 12.95 -3.86 -13.04
CA TYR A 184 13.96 -4.63 -13.77
C TYR A 184 15.32 -3.92 -13.83
N ALA A 185 15.34 -2.60 -14.05
CA ALA A 185 16.57 -1.81 -14.00
C ALA A 185 17.19 -1.82 -12.59
N ALA A 186 16.38 -1.67 -11.54
CA ALA A 186 16.85 -1.76 -10.15
C ALA A 186 17.38 -3.16 -9.79
N GLU A 187 16.72 -4.22 -10.25
CA GLU A 187 17.16 -5.62 -10.08
C GLU A 187 18.46 -5.88 -10.86
N THR A 188 18.63 -5.29 -12.05
CA THR A 188 19.89 -5.34 -12.81
C THR A 188 21.04 -4.67 -12.05
N ILE A 189 20.80 -3.52 -11.42
CA ILE A 189 21.80 -2.87 -10.54
C ILE A 189 22.13 -3.79 -9.35
N ALA A 190 21.11 -4.43 -8.77
CA ALA A 190 21.29 -5.35 -7.65
C ALA A 190 22.14 -6.57 -8.03
N LYS A 191 21.91 -7.14 -9.22
CA LYS A 191 22.69 -8.24 -9.81
C LYS A 191 24.14 -7.81 -10.06
N ASN A 192 24.35 -6.68 -10.73
CA ASN A 192 25.68 -6.18 -11.08
C ASN A 192 26.51 -5.79 -9.84
N GLY A 193 25.86 -5.27 -8.80
CA GLY A 193 26.52 -4.86 -7.55
C GLY A 193 26.62 -5.91 -6.46
N ASN A 194 26.29 -7.18 -6.75
CA ASN A 194 26.26 -8.27 -5.76
C ASN A 194 25.49 -7.87 -4.47
N VAL A 195 24.39 -7.14 -4.67
CA VAL A 195 23.56 -6.57 -3.60
C VAL A 195 22.72 -7.64 -2.92
N ILE A 196 22.44 -8.72 -3.64
CA ILE A 196 21.65 -9.85 -3.16
C ILE A 196 22.52 -11.09 -3.19
N ARG A 197 22.77 -11.64 -2.00
CA ARG A 197 23.63 -12.79 -1.76
C ARG A 197 23.15 -13.53 -0.51
N PRO A 198 23.58 -14.78 -0.27
CA PRO A 198 23.04 -15.59 0.83
C PRO A 198 23.17 -14.98 2.23
N ASP A 199 24.20 -14.16 2.48
CA ASP A 199 24.45 -13.49 3.76
C ASP A 199 23.89 -12.05 3.84
N TRP A 200 23.40 -11.50 2.73
CA TRP A 200 22.92 -10.12 2.65
C TRP A 200 21.94 -9.93 1.49
N ASN A 201 20.72 -9.49 1.82
CA ASN A 201 19.74 -9.08 0.83
C ASN A 201 19.51 -7.57 0.94
N GLY A 202 20.29 -6.80 0.18
CA GLY A 202 20.25 -5.35 0.17
C GLY A 202 19.21 -4.74 -0.76
N PHE A 203 18.44 -5.55 -1.51
CA PHE A 203 17.38 -5.03 -2.37
C PHE A 203 16.11 -4.86 -1.55
N ASN A 204 15.60 -3.64 -1.48
CA ASN A 204 14.51 -3.27 -0.59
C ASN A 204 13.49 -2.43 -1.32
N VAL A 205 12.23 -2.60 -0.94
CA VAL A 205 11.13 -1.77 -1.39
C VAL A 205 10.51 -1.08 -0.18
N LEU A 206 10.35 0.22 -0.27
CA LEU A 206 9.75 1.05 0.77
C LEU A 206 8.28 1.29 0.46
N LEU A 207 7.40 0.77 1.33
CA LEU A 207 5.96 0.99 1.25
C LEU A 207 5.53 2.29 1.94
N LEU A 208 4.41 2.86 1.48
CA LEU A 208 3.89 4.16 1.95
C LEU A 208 2.81 4.01 3.04
N SER A 209 2.12 2.87 3.08
CA SER A 209 0.96 2.68 3.97
C SER A 209 0.99 1.35 4.71
N GLY A 210 0.26 1.29 5.84
CA GLY A 210 0.21 0.12 6.71
C GLY A 210 -0.56 -1.08 6.14
N ALA A 211 -1.44 -0.85 5.15
CA ALA A 211 -2.18 -1.91 4.48
C ALA A 211 -1.43 -2.55 3.30
N GLN A 212 -0.43 -1.87 2.72
CA GLN A 212 0.17 -2.28 1.45
C GLN A 212 0.85 -3.65 1.49
N ALA A 213 1.66 -3.94 2.52
CA ALA A 213 2.38 -5.21 2.60
C ALA A 213 1.40 -6.39 2.72
N ALA A 214 0.48 -6.30 3.68
CA ALA A 214 -0.55 -7.30 3.90
C ALA A 214 -1.48 -7.47 2.69
N ALA A 215 -1.82 -6.39 1.98
CA ALA A 215 -2.61 -6.48 0.75
C ALA A 215 -1.90 -7.29 -0.33
N LEU A 216 -0.61 -7.04 -0.56
CA LEU A 216 0.19 -7.75 -1.54
C LEU A 216 0.37 -9.22 -1.13
N ASP A 217 0.63 -9.51 0.15
CA ASP A 217 0.71 -10.89 0.65
C ASP A 217 -0.62 -11.65 0.54
N LEU A 218 -1.75 -10.97 0.74
CA LEU A 218 -3.07 -11.55 0.49
C LEU A 218 -3.41 -11.67 -1.01
N GLY A 219 -2.56 -11.16 -1.90
CA GLY A 219 -2.77 -11.15 -3.35
C GLY A 219 -3.94 -10.27 -3.77
N LEU A 220 -4.08 -9.08 -3.20
CA LEU A 220 -5.04 -8.05 -3.62
C LEU A 220 -4.49 -7.32 -4.85
N VAL A 221 -4.59 -8.00 -6.00
CA VAL A 221 -4.14 -7.54 -7.32
C VAL A 221 -5.35 -7.52 -8.25
N PRO A 222 -5.66 -6.40 -8.92
CA PRO A 222 -6.78 -6.36 -9.84
C PRO A 222 -6.45 -7.10 -11.14
N GLU A 223 -7.45 -7.75 -11.73
CA GLU A 223 -7.31 -8.45 -13.01
C GLU A 223 -7.10 -7.48 -14.18
N SER A 224 -7.76 -6.32 -14.14
CA SER A 224 -7.63 -5.27 -15.17
C SER A 224 -7.19 -3.94 -14.55
N SER A 225 -6.28 -3.25 -15.25
CA SER A 225 -5.82 -1.89 -14.90
C SER A 225 -6.93 -0.84 -14.99
N ASN A 226 -7.99 -1.10 -15.77
CA ASN A 226 -9.06 -0.12 -16.06
C ASN A 226 -10.38 -0.47 -15.38
N SER A 227 -10.37 -1.39 -14.40
CA SER A 227 -11.58 -1.90 -13.74
C SER A 227 -12.46 -0.81 -13.12
N ILE A 228 -11.87 0.31 -12.67
CA ILE A 228 -12.61 1.45 -12.11
C ILE A 228 -13.54 2.08 -13.15
N GLU A 229 -13.09 2.21 -14.41
CA GLU A 229 -13.79 2.93 -15.47
C GLU A 229 -15.04 2.19 -15.97
N SER A 230 -15.08 0.87 -15.77
CA SER A 230 -16.25 0.03 -16.06
C SER A 230 -17.09 -0.30 -14.81
N ALA A 231 -16.71 0.19 -13.63
CA ALA A 231 -17.36 -0.19 -12.38
C ALA A 231 -18.81 0.34 -12.30
N LYS A 232 -19.76 -0.56 -12.03
CA LYS A 232 -21.15 -0.21 -11.68
C LYS A 232 -21.41 -0.38 -10.18
N PHE A 233 -20.61 -1.20 -9.51
CA PHE A 233 -20.59 -1.31 -8.06
C PHE A 233 -19.16 -1.14 -7.56
N LEU A 234 -18.92 -0.08 -6.78
CA LEU A 234 -17.60 0.23 -6.23
C LEU A 234 -17.66 0.22 -4.71
N TYR A 235 -16.91 -0.69 -4.10
CA TYR A 235 -16.79 -0.84 -2.65
C TYR A 235 -15.46 -0.24 -2.18
N LEU A 236 -15.52 0.93 -1.56
CA LEU A 236 -14.37 1.62 -0.97
C LEU A 236 -14.28 1.29 0.52
N MET A 237 -13.33 0.44 0.91
CA MET A 237 -13.08 0.08 2.31
C MET A 237 -12.00 1.00 2.89
N GLY A 238 -12.39 2.18 3.35
CA GLY A 238 -11.50 3.18 3.96
C GLY A 238 -10.59 3.87 2.94
N ALA A 239 -10.94 3.77 1.65
CA ALA A 239 -10.16 4.25 0.53
C ALA A 239 -10.57 5.70 0.17
N ASP A 240 -9.70 6.66 0.48
CA ASP A 240 -9.92 8.12 0.29
C ASP A 240 -8.99 8.77 -0.74
N ASP A 241 -7.95 8.06 -1.18
CA ASP A 241 -6.94 8.56 -2.14
C ASP A 241 -7.16 7.96 -3.56
N VAL A 242 -8.29 7.27 -3.78
CA VAL A 242 -8.72 6.81 -5.10
C VAL A 242 -9.06 8.00 -6.00
N ASN A 243 -8.64 7.94 -7.27
CA ASN A 243 -9.10 8.88 -8.28
C ASN A 243 -10.56 8.61 -8.68
N LEU A 244 -11.48 9.36 -8.05
CA LEU A 244 -12.92 9.23 -8.26
C LEU A 244 -13.39 9.79 -9.61
N ASP A 245 -12.59 10.59 -10.31
CA ASP A 245 -12.96 11.16 -11.61
C ASP A 245 -13.08 10.08 -12.69
N LYS A 246 -12.41 8.93 -12.48
CA LYS A 246 -12.50 7.75 -13.35
C LYS A 246 -13.75 6.90 -13.10
N VAL A 247 -14.46 7.12 -11.99
CA VAL A 247 -15.63 6.32 -11.62
C VAL A 247 -16.84 6.78 -12.44
N PRO A 248 -17.55 5.88 -13.15
CA PRO A 248 -18.75 6.24 -13.89
C PRO A 248 -19.77 6.98 -13.04
N ALA A 249 -20.46 7.98 -13.60
CA ALA A 249 -21.44 8.78 -12.86
C ALA A 249 -22.61 7.94 -12.32
N ASP A 250 -22.95 6.84 -13.00
CA ASP A 250 -24.01 5.91 -12.61
C ASP A 250 -23.53 4.76 -11.71
N ALA A 251 -22.24 4.72 -11.36
CA ALA A 251 -21.73 3.71 -10.44
C ALA A 251 -22.32 3.89 -9.03
N PHE A 252 -22.75 2.79 -8.43
CA PHE A 252 -23.17 2.74 -7.04
C PHE A 252 -21.94 2.56 -6.14
N VAL A 253 -21.62 3.59 -5.36
CA VAL A 253 -20.42 3.65 -4.53
C VAL A 253 -20.80 3.41 -3.07
N VAL A 254 -20.20 2.39 -2.47
CA VAL A 254 -20.29 2.12 -1.03
C VAL A 254 -18.99 2.56 -0.40
N TYR A 255 -19.06 3.45 0.59
CA TYR A 255 -17.90 3.84 1.38
C TYR A 255 -18.01 3.24 2.77
N GLN A 256 -17.20 2.23 3.07
CA GLN A 256 -17.01 1.69 4.41
C GLN A 256 -15.79 2.34 5.03
N GLY A 257 -15.94 3.24 6.00
CA GLY A 257 -14.79 3.90 6.62
C GLY A 257 -15.12 4.57 7.95
N HIS A 258 -14.07 4.92 8.69
CA HIS A 258 -14.18 5.56 10.00
C HIS A 258 -14.16 7.10 9.93
N HIS A 259 -13.62 7.66 8.86
CA HIS A 259 -13.59 9.09 8.56
C HIS A 259 -14.12 9.29 7.15
N GLY A 260 -14.58 10.49 6.79
CA GLY A 260 -14.98 10.77 5.41
C GLY A 260 -14.23 11.99 4.92
N ASP A 261 -13.43 11.84 3.86
CA ASP A 261 -12.78 12.94 3.17
C ASP A 261 -13.37 13.10 1.76
N ARG A 262 -12.70 12.63 0.71
CA ARG A 262 -13.15 12.83 -0.68
C ARG A 262 -14.16 11.77 -1.11
N SER A 263 -13.89 10.52 -0.79
CA SER A 263 -14.68 9.36 -1.23
C SER A 263 -16.10 9.34 -0.67
N VAL A 264 -16.28 9.85 0.55
CA VAL A 264 -17.59 9.94 1.20
C VAL A 264 -18.58 10.79 0.40
N TYR A 265 -18.11 11.84 -0.30
CA TYR A 265 -18.99 12.70 -1.09
C TYR A 265 -19.50 12.03 -2.37
N ARG A 266 -18.77 11.04 -2.90
CA ARG A 266 -19.20 10.24 -4.05
C ARG A 266 -20.09 9.06 -3.65
N ALA A 267 -20.06 8.65 -2.38
CA ALA A 267 -20.79 7.48 -1.89
C ALA A 267 -22.32 7.60 -2.04
N ASN A 268 -22.96 6.50 -2.42
CA ASN A 268 -24.40 6.29 -2.34
C ASN A 268 -24.79 5.74 -0.95
N VAL A 269 -23.94 4.92 -0.34
CA VAL A 269 -24.11 4.38 1.01
C VAL A 269 -22.81 4.51 1.79
N ILE A 270 -22.92 4.90 3.06
CA ILE A 270 -21.81 4.99 4.01
C ILE A 270 -22.01 3.94 5.11
N LEU A 271 -21.02 3.08 5.32
CA LEU A 271 -20.98 2.09 6.38
C LEU A 271 -19.88 2.49 7.39
N PRO A 272 -20.23 2.99 8.58
CA PRO A 272 -19.23 3.47 9.53
C PRO A 272 -18.42 2.30 10.09
N SER A 273 -17.10 2.35 9.92
CA SER A 273 -16.18 1.33 10.44
C SER A 273 -15.30 1.81 11.58
N ALA A 274 -14.62 0.88 12.23
CA ALA A 274 -13.74 1.14 13.37
C ALA A 274 -12.38 1.72 12.92
N ALA A 275 -11.85 2.68 13.68
CA ALA A 275 -10.48 3.16 13.49
C ALA A 275 -9.45 2.12 13.98
N TYR A 276 -8.17 2.28 13.59
CA TYR A 276 -7.09 1.36 13.98
C TYR A 276 -6.90 1.22 15.50
N SER A 277 -7.28 2.22 16.29
CA SER A 277 -7.22 2.19 17.77
C SER A 277 -8.45 1.54 18.43
N GLU A 278 -9.49 1.23 17.66
CA GLU A 278 -10.77 0.70 18.14
C GLU A 278 -10.94 -0.80 17.88
N LYS A 279 -10.04 -1.38 17.07
CA LYS A 279 -10.12 -2.77 16.62
C LYS A 279 -8.82 -3.54 16.85
N GLU A 280 -8.98 -4.85 16.97
CA GLU A 280 -7.87 -5.81 16.88
C GLU A 280 -7.70 -6.19 15.41
N GLY A 281 -6.64 -5.68 14.78
CA GLY A 281 -6.34 -5.91 13.37
C GLY A 281 -4.89 -6.28 13.16
N THR A 282 -4.64 -7.17 12.21
CA THR A 282 -3.30 -7.58 11.79
C THR A 282 -2.82 -6.63 10.70
N TYR A 283 -1.63 -6.08 10.88
CA TYR A 283 -0.92 -5.25 9.92
C TYR A 283 0.44 -5.86 9.63
N GLU A 284 1.00 -5.57 8.46
CA GLU A 284 2.36 -5.95 8.13
C GLU A 284 3.12 -4.70 7.69
N ASN A 285 4.30 -4.52 8.27
CA ASN A 285 5.13 -3.37 7.93
C ASN A 285 6.01 -3.65 6.70
N THR A 286 6.74 -2.64 6.24
CA THR A 286 7.56 -2.77 5.04
C THR A 286 8.70 -3.80 5.16
N GLU A 287 9.15 -4.21 6.35
CA GLU A 287 10.17 -5.28 6.51
C GLU A 287 9.57 -6.69 6.54
N GLY A 288 8.26 -6.83 6.33
CA GLY A 288 7.57 -8.12 6.39
C GLY A 288 7.35 -8.63 7.82
N ARG A 289 7.38 -7.71 8.80
CA ARG A 289 7.02 -8.04 10.18
C ARG A 289 5.53 -7.85 10.37
N THR A 290 4.87 -8.93 10.75
CA THR A 290 3.47 -8.95 11.13
C THR A 290 3.32 -8.37 12.54
N GLN A 291 2.36 -7.46 12.72
CA GLN A 291 2.04 -6.84 14.00
C GLN A 291 0.52 -6.83 14.20
N GLN A 292 0.07 -6.79 15.45
CA GLN A 292 -1.35 -6.71 15.76
C GLN A 292 -1.64 -5.48 16.61
N THR A 293 -2.70 -4.76 16.24
CA THR A 293 -3.25 -3.72 17.11
C THR A 293 -4.05 -4.35 18.23
N LEU A 294 -4.13 -3.65 19.36
CA LEU A 294 -5.06 -3.96 20.43
C LEU A 294 -6.06 -2.82 20.55
N PRO A 295 -7.36 -3.11 20.73
CA PRO A 295 -8.37 -2.07 20.87
C PRO A 295 -8.12 -1.28 22.17
N ALA A 296 -7.83 0.00 22.01
CA ALA A 296 -7.53 0.92 23.12
C ALA A 296 -8.77 1.68 23.60
N VAL A 297 -9.74 1.91 22.70
CA VAL A 297 -10.97 2.66 22.96
C VAL A 297 -12.17 1.94 22.31
N PRO A 298 -13.40 2.13 22.82
CA PRO A 298 -14.59 1.58 22.16
C PRO A 298 -14.82 2.27 20.80
N THR A 299 -15.51 1.58 19.89
CA THR A 299 -15.93 2.17 18.62
C THR A 299 -16.86 3.36 18.84
N VAL A 300 -16.78 4.35 17.95
CA VAL A 300 -17.61 5.56 18.04
C VAL A 300 -19.02 5.30 17.50
N GLY A 301 -20.03 5.64 18.30
CA GLY A 301 -21.43 5.58 17.88
C GLY A 301 -21.86 4.16 17.52
N ASP A 302 -22.35 3.98 16.30
CA ASP A 302 -22.80 2.68 15.80
C ASP A 302 -21.81 2.04 14.80
N ALA A 303 -20.54 2.45 14.83
CA ALA A 303 -19.48 1.85 14.02
C ALA A 303 -19.21 0.39 14.41
N ARG A 304 -18.66 -0.39 13.47
CA ARG A 304 -18.35 -1.81 13.63
C ARG A 304 -16.98 -2.13 13.01
N ASP A 305 -16.33 -3.19 13.48
CA ASP A 305 -15.10 -3.69 12.86
C ASP A 305 -15.31 -3.96 11.36
N ASP A 306 -14.31 -3.63 10.56
CA ASP A 306 -14.39 -3.69 9.11
C ASP A 306 -14.80 -5.09 8.59
N TRP A 307 -14.18 -6.14 9.10
CA TRP A 307 -14.49 -7.51 8.67
C TRP A 307 -15.91 -7.94 9.08
N LYS A 308 -16.45 -7.45 10.21
CA LYS A 308 -17.81 -7.75 10.66
C LYS A 308 -18.84 -7.14 9.73
N ILE A 309 -18.58 -5.92 9.23
CA ILE A 309 -19.44 -5.26 8.24
C ILE A 309 -19.52 -6.10 6.97
N ILE A 310 -18.36 -6.53 6.45
CA ILE A 310 -18.28 -7.35 5.23
C ILE A 310 -18.92 -8.71 5.43
N ARG A 311 -18.67 -9.37 6.56
CA ARG A 311 -19.29 -10.65 6.91
C ARG A 311 -20.81 -10.53 7.02
N ALA A 312 -21.32 -9.46 7.64
CA ALA A 312 -22.77 -9.21 7.70
C ALA A 312 -23.36 -8.93 6.31
N LEU A 313 -22.67 -8.12 5.49
CA LEU A 313 -23.07 -7.88 4.10
C LEU A 313 -23.16 -9.17 3.30
N SER A 314 -22.19 -10.08 3.47
CA SER A 314 -22.17 -11.38 2.80
C SER A 314 -23.39 -12.25 3.12
N GLU A 315 -23.91 -12.15 4.35
CA GLU A 315 -25.10 -12.90 4.76
C GLU A 315 -26.37 -12.29 4.18
N VAL A 316 -26.47 -10.95 4.21
CA VAL A 316 -27.61 -10.21 3.63
C VAL A 316 -27.66 -10.40 2.10
N SER A 317 -26.51 -10.48 1.43
CA SER A 317 -26.42 -10.80 0.00
C SER A 317 -26.60 -12.28 -0.32
N ARG A 318 -26.81 -13.14 0.67
CA ARG A 318 -26.94 -14.61 0.53
C ARG A 318 -25.69 -15.30 -0.04
N ILE A 319 -24.53 -14.63 0.02
CA ILE A 319 -23.22 -15.15 -0.37
C ILE A 319 -22.39 -15.32 0.90
N CYS A 320 -22.90 -16.13 1.83
CA CYS A 320 -22.36 -16.19 3.19
C CYS A 320 -20.90 -16.67 3.21
N LEU A 321 -20.06 -15.88 3.88
CA LEU A 321 -18.66 -16.21 4.11
C LEU A 321 -18.52 -17.28 5.21
N PRO A 322 -17.54 -18.20 5.11
CA PRO A 322 -17.47 -19.40 5.95
C PRO A 322 -16.81 -19.17 7.33
N TYR A 323 -16.92 -17.96 7.89
CA TYR A 323 -16.33 -17.60 9.18
C TYR A 323 -17.20 -16.60 9.93
N ASP A 324 -17.33 -16.80 11.24
CA ASP A 324 -18.19 -15.98 12.13
C ASP A 324 -17.40 -15.33 13.27
N THR A 325 -16.11 -15.68 13.39
CA THR A 325 -15.23 -15.23 14.48
C THR A 325 -13.91 -14.75 13.93
N LEU A 326 -13.24 -13.86 14.66
CA LEU A 326 -11.91 -13.39 14.29
C LEU A 326 -10.92 -14.55 14.11
N GLY A 327 -10.97 -15.57 14.99
CA GLY A 327 -10.11 -16.75 14.88
C GLY A 327 -10.37 -17.63 13.65
N SER A 328 -11.63 -17.75 13.20
CA SER A 328 -11.96 -18.46 11.95
C SER A 328 -11.54 -17.68 10.71
N LEU A 329 -11.68 -16.35 10.73
CA LEU A 329 -11.15 -15.47 9.68
C LEU A 329 -9.62 -15.53 9.59
N ARG A 330 -8.92 -15.46 10.73
CA ARG A 330 -7.46 -15.68 10.75
C ARG A 330 -7.09 -17.08 10.26
N SER A 331 -7.87 -18.10 10.57
CA SER A 331 -7.65 -19.45 10.01
C SER A 331 -7.81 -19.47 8.48
N ARG A 332 -8.74 -18.68 7.93
CA ARG A 332 -8.84 -18.45 6.48
C ARG A 332 -7.61 -17.70 5.95
N MET A 333 -7.17 -16.63 6.60
CA MET A 333 -5.94 -15.92 6.21
C MET A 333 -4.73 -16.86 6.17
N ARG A 334 -4.60 -17.79 7.13
CA ARG A 334 -3.52 -18.80 7.14
C ARG A 334 -3.41 -19.58 5.84
N THR A 335 -4.55 -19.86 5.21
CA THR A 335 -4.59 -20.65 3.96
C THR A 335 -4.11 -19.85 2.74
N VAL A 336 -4.08 -18.52 2.84
CA VAL A 336 -3.69 -17.62 1.75
C VAL A 336 -2.29 -17.07 1.98
N ALA A 337 -2.04 -16.48 3.16
CA ALA A 337 -0.79 -15.85 3.55
C ALA A 337 -0.47 -16.21 5.00
N PRO A 338 0.21 -17.35 5.25
CA PRO A 338 0.48 -17.83 6.62
C PRO A 338 1.41 -16.91 7.42
N ASN A 339 2.29 -16.15 6.74
CA ASN A 339 3.20 -15.19 7.38
C ASN A 339 2.45 -14.11 8.19
N LEU A 340 1.23 -13.74 7.78
CA LEU A 340 0.40 -12.75 8.47
C LEU A 340 -0.11 -13.24 9.84
N LEU A 341 0.19 -14.47 10.26
CA LEU A 341 -0.18 -14.97 11.59
C LEU A 341 1.01 -15.18 12.53
N HIS A 342 2.23 -15.01 12.03
CA HIS A 342 3.45 -15.08 12.84
C HIS A 342 3.75 -13.68 13.38
N VAL A 343 2.97 -13.28 14.39
CA VAL A 343 3.00 -11.94 14.97
C VAL A 343 4.36 -11.68 15.64
N ASP A 344 4.88 -10.47 15.46
CA ASP A 344 6.18 -9.99 15.91
C ASP A 344 7.40 -10.70 15.28
N GLU A 345 7.19 -11.56 14.29
CA GLU A 345 8.24 -12.25 13.54
C GLU A 345 8.43 -11.62 12.15
N ILE A 346 9.67 -11.64 11.64
CA ILE A 346 9.95 -11.34 10.22
C ILE A 346 10.04 -12.65 9.49
N GLU A 347 9.17 -12.85 8.52
CA GLU A 347 9.28 -13.95 7.56
C GLU A 347 10.00 -13.44 6.31
N PRO A 348 11.27 -13.82 6.06
CA PRO A 348 12.01 -13.34 4.90
C PRO A 348 11.41 -13.91 3.60
N ALA A 349 11.61 -13.19 2.49
CA ALA A 349 11.25 -13.72 1.18
C ALA A 349 12.11 -14.95 0.84
N THR A 350 11.47 -16.09 0.57
CA THR A 350 12.16 -17.36 0.25
C THR A 350 12.98 -17.28 -1.04
N PHE A 351 12.52 -16.48 -2.00
CA PHE A 351 13.14 -16.35 -3.31
C PHE A 351 13.63 -14.93 -3.56
N GLY A 352 14.75 -14.81 -4.27
CA GLY A 352 15.27 -13.53 -4.77
C GLY A 352 14.97 -13.32 -6.26
N PRO A 353 15.61 -12.31 -6.90
CA PRO A 353 15.37 -11.94 -8.29
C PRO A 353 15.99 -12.87 -9.33
N SER A 354 16.51 -14.04 -8.94
CA SER A 354 16.85 -15.07 -9.93
C SER A 354 15.60 -15.62 -10.63
N LEU A 355 14.42 -15.45 -10.03
CA LEU A 355 13.13 -15.83 -10.61
C LEU A 355 12.44 -14.67 -11.35
N SER A 356 13.05 -13.48 -11.41
CA SER A 356 12.51 -12.35 -12.17
C SER A 356 12.49 -12.69 -13.66
N ILE A 357 11.35 -12.51 -14.32
CA ILE A 357 11.22 -12.69 -15.78
C ILE A 357 11.84 -11.47 -16.48
N ASP A 358 12.43 -11.69 -17.66
CA ASP A 358 12.94 -10.58 -18.48
C ASP A 358 11.83 -9.60 -18.85
N CYS A 359 12.12 -8.31 -18.66
CA CYS A 359 11.17 -7.25 -18.93
C CYS A 359 11.27 -6.80 -20.39
N THR A 360 10.14 -6.81 -21.10
CA THR A 360 10.01 -6.29 -22.48
C THR A 360 9.47 -4.87 -22.53
N GLN A 361 9.13 -4.29 -21.38
CA GLN A 361 8.52 -2.96 -21.29
C GLN A 361 9.57 -1.86 -21.52
N GLU A 362 9.23 -0.89 -22.37
CA GLU A 362 10.06 0.30 -22.56
C GLU A 362 9.94 1.25 -21.36
N ILE A 363 11.08 1.82 -20.97
CA ILE A 363 11.14 2.75 -19.84
C ILE A 363 10.76 4.16 -20.29
N ASN A 364 9.84 4.79 -19.57
CA ASN A 364 9.41 6.14 -19.85
C ASN A 364 10.35 7.12 -19.16
N LEU A 365 11.00 8.00 -19.94
CA LEU A 365 11.99 8.96 -19.41
C LEU A 365 11.39 10.08 -18.56
N THR A 366 10.06 10.10 -18.36
CA THR A 366 9.38 11.03 -17.45
C THR A 366 10.03 10.97 -16.06
N PRO A 367 10.45 12.11 -15.47
CA PRO A 367 11.06 12.15 -14.15
C PRO A 367 10.22 11.50 -13.05
N PHE A 368 10.88 11.08 -11.97
CA PHE A 368 10.17 10.61 -10.78
C PHE A 368 9.50 11.79 -10.07
N LYS A 369 8.32 11.54 -9.49
CA LYS A 369 7.54 12.51 -8.72
C LYS A 369 7.63 12.17 -7.24
N ALA A 370 7.37 13.15 -6.38
CA ALA A 370 7.27 12.91 -4.95
C ALA A 370 5.99 12.10 -4.70
N ALA A 371 6.09 10.99 -3.98
CA ALA A 371 4.94 10.15 -3.67
C ALA A 371 4.02 10.80 -2.61
N ILE A 372 4.61 11.60 -1.71
CA ILE A 372 3.90 12.33 -0.67
C ILE A 372 4.24 13.81 -0.81
N GLU A 373 3.24 14.62 -1.14
CA GLU A 373 3.39 16.09 -1.21
C GLU A 373 3.35 16.72 0.19
N ASN A 374 2.51 16.19 1.08
CA ASN A 374 2.31 16.71 2.42
C ASN A 374 2.38 15.60 3.47
N PHE A 375 3.52 15.52 4.15
CA PHE A 375 3.77 14.57 5.23
C PHE A 375 2.70 14.59 6.33
N TYR A 376 2.10 15.75 6.62
CA TYR A 376 1.09 15.88 7.66
C TYR A 376 -0.32 15.47 7.21
N MET A 377 -0.56 15.21 5.93
CA MET A 377 -1.91 14.96 5.37
C MET A 377 -1.97 13.74 4.45
N THR A 378 -1.38 12.64 4.91
CA THR A 378 -1.21 11.42 4.11
C THR A 378 -2.42 10.49 4.06
N ASN A 379 -3.32 10.52 5.05
CA ASN A 379 -4.48 9.63 5.11
C ASN A 379 -5.68 10.33 5.76
N SER A 380 -6.83 9.65 5.81
CA SER A 380 -8.08 10.22 6.31
C SER A 380 -8.02 10.68 7.77
N VAL A 381 -7.26 10.00 8.63
CA VAL A 381 -7.07 10.40 10.03
C VAL A 381 -6.22 11.67 10.13
N THR A 382 -5.10 11.72 9.40
CA THR A 382 -4.20 12.88 9.44
C THR A 382 -4.84 14.10 8.78
N ARG A 383 -5.63 13.92 7.72
CA ARG A 383 -6.39 15.01 7.07
C ARG A 383 -7.52 15.58 7.93
N ALA A 384 -8.20 14.75 8.73
CA ALA A 384 -9.21 15.24 9.68
C ALA A 384 -8.60 15.84 10.96
N SER A 385 -7.32 15.63 11.21
CA SER A 385 -6.65 16.11 12.42
C SER A 385 -6.44 17.62 12.39
N LYS A 386 -7.04 18.31 13.37
CA LYS A 386 -6.85 19.76 13.58
C LYS A 386 -5.39 20.13 13.82
N ILE A 387 -4.63 19.25 14.48
CA ILE A 387 -3.22 19.48 14.79
C ILE A 387 -2.39 19.39 13.50
N MET A 388 -2.60 18.35 12.70
CA MET A 388 -1.88 18.18 11.45
C MET A 388 -2.20 19.27 10.43
N ALA A 389 -3.45 19.75 10.41
CA ALA A 389 -3.82 20.92 9.61
C ALA A 389 -3.03 22.18 9.99
N GLN A 390 -2.79 22.40 11.29
CA GLN A 390 -1.96 23.51 11.76
C GLN A 390 -0.48 23.32 11.40
N CYS A 391 0.07 22.10 11.54
CA CYS A 391 1.44 21.77 11.14
C CYS A 391 1.65 22.00 9.64
N SER A 392 0.71 21.57 8.79
CA SER A 392 0.76 21.81 7.35
C SER A 392 0.73 23.30 7.01
N ALA A 393 -0.03 24.11 7.74
CA ALA A 393 -0.09 25.56 7.51
C ALA A 393 1.21 26.28 7.90
N MET A 394 2.03 25.69 8.80
CA MET A 394 3.35 26.23 9.14
C MET A 394 4.38 25.96 8.03
N LEU A 395 4.33 24.80 7.38
CA LEU A 395 5.19 24.46 6.23
C LEU A 395 5.04 25.42 5.05
N LEU A 396 3.82 25.90 4.78
CA LEU A 396 3.55 26.82 3.65
C LEU A 396 3.97 28.28 3.91
N LYS A 397 4.40 28.60 5.13
CA LYS A 397 4.84 29.96 5.52
C LYS A 397 6.36 30.16 5.41
N GLU A 398 7.11 29.08 5.22
CA GLU A 398 8.53 29.08 4.86
C GLU A 398 8.67 29.02 3.33
#